data_AF-A0A1V5HGD9-F1
#
_entry.id   AF-A0A1V5HGD9-F1
#
_cell.length_a   1.000
_cell.length_b   1.000
_cell.length_c   1.000
_cell.angle_alpha   90.00
_cell.angle_beta   90.00
_cell.angle_gamma   90.00
#
_symmetry.space_group_name_H-M   'P 1'
#
loop_
_entity.id
_entity.type
_entity.pdbx_description
1 polymer ?
#
loop_
_entity_poly.entity_id
_entity_poly.type
_entity_poly.pdbx_seq_one_letter_code
_entity_poly.pdbx_strand_id
1 'polypeptide(L)'
;MLFLYHQHKLMIQSDNMKKYFAILIFLSVSFVLCSQDFDGNYKDKTDSLTFSNGKVIFNVSGFGALFTRMVGEGGYEYFDDYLLVNTSEYSGEKSTFEPINGSKKDTIVVKVVSLDNYPIQGALTEFLSASNKVIKGNITNDKGKSQHIKDQKIRKIKVTNLGYDDIIFDVVQGKDFLVRLAENNVIENQTVAFKVKNEDEETISIILLTDDFDPGKDKMKSLEKLDKKVQKSNVLAKRLKKEYIPFYGR
;
A
#
# COMPACT_ATOMS: atom_id res chain seq x y z
N MET A 1 -28.65 32.90 59.65
CA MET A 1 -27.35 32.17 59.58
C MET A 1 -27.33 31.08 58.50
N LEU A 2 -28.39 30.29 58.28
CA LEU A 2 -28.43 29.26 57.22
C LEU A 2 -28.37 29.79 55.78
N PHE A 3 -28.91 30.98 55.50
CA PHE A 3 -28.99 31.52 54.13
C PHE A 3 -27.61 31.95 53.57
N LEU A 4 -26.73 32.49 54.42
CA LEU A 4 -25.36 32.89 54.04
C LEU A 4 -24.46 31.68 53.77
N TYR A 5 -24.64 30.57 54.51
CA TYR A 5 -23.88 29.34 54.30
C TYR A 5 -24.23 28.65 52.97
N HIS A 6 -25.50 28.73 52.54
CA HIS A 6 -25.95 28.16 51.28
C HIS A 6 -25.44 28.93 50.06
N GLN A 7 -25.42 30.27 50.14
CA GLN A 7 -24.89 31.15 49.08
C GLN A 7 -23.37 30.98 48.91
N HIS A 8 -22.62 30.85 50.02
CA HIS A 8 -21.17 30.65 49.97
C HIS A 8 -20.79 29.28 49.37
N LYS A 9 -21.58 28.24 49.61
CA LYS A 9 -21.37 26.89 49.06
C LYS A 9 -21.65 26.85 47.55
N LEU A 10 -22.71 27.50 47.08
CA LEU A 10 -23.04 27.63 45.65
C LEU A 10 -21.98 28.42 44.88
N MET A 11 -21.43 29.49 45.47
CA MET A 11 -20.40 30.32 44.84
C MET A 11 -19.06 29.55 44.65
N ILE A 12 -18.64 28.78 45.66
CA ILE A 12 -17.43 27.93 45.59
C ILE A 12 -17.60 26.80 44.56
N GLN A 13 -18.80 26.23 44.45
CA GLN A 13 -19.10 25.16 43.50
C GLN A 13 -19.12 25.66 42.04
N SER A 14 -19.62 26.88 41.82
CA SER A 14 -19.56 27.59 40.53
C SER A 14 -18.12 27.82 40.08
N ASP A 15 -17.25 28.27 40.99
CA ASP A 15 -15.86 28.59 40.67
C ASP A 15 -15.02 27.33 40.37
N ASN A 16 -15.31 26.23 41.07
CA ASN A 16 -14.69 24.94 40.78
C ASN A 16 -15.18 24.34 39.45
N MET A 17 -16.47 24.44 39.12
CA MET A 17 -16.98 23.98 37.81
C MET A 17 -16.35 24.74 36.64
N LYS A 18 -16.12 26.05 36.76
CA LYS A 18 -15.43 26.84 35.73
C LYS A 18 -13.97 26.41 35.54
N LYS A 19 -13.27 26.05 36.63
CA LYS A 19 -11.91 25.51 36.58
C LYS A 19 -11.85 24.14 35.91
N TYR A 20 -12.79 23.23 36.22
CA TYR A 20 -12.87 21.93 35.54
C TYR A 20 -13.24 22.07 34.06
N PHE A 21 -14.12 23.01 33.71
CA PHE A 21 -14.45 23.32 32.31
C PHE A 21 -13.24 23.88 31.55
N ALA A 22 -12.47 24.78 32.18
CA ALA A 22 -11.26 25.32 31.58
C ALA A 22 -10.19 24.25 31.35
N ILE A 23 -10.03 23.29 32.28
CA ILE A 23 -9.13 22.15 32.14
C ILE A 23 -9.59 21.21 31.02
N LEU A 24 -10.90 20.94 30.90
CA LEU A 24 -11.47 20.12 29.82
C LEU A 24 -11.28 20.76 28.44
N ILE A 25 -11.46 22.08 28.35
CA ILE A 25 -11.18 22.84 27.12
C ILE A 25 -9.69 22.79 26.79
N PHE A 26 -8.81 23.00 27.77
CA PHE A 26 -7.35 22.93 27.55
C PHE A 26 -6.89 21.52 27.12
N LEU A 27 -7.46 20.45 27.70
CA LEU A 27 -7.22 19.07 27.28
C LEU A 27 -7.73 18.81 25.85
N SER A 28 -8.91 19.32 25.49
CA SER A 28 -9.46 19.15 24.13
C SER A 28 -8.68 19.93 23.05
N VAL A 29 -8.14 21.10 23.39
CA VAL A 29 -7.30 21.90 22.47
C VAL A 29 -5.88 21.31 22.34
N SER A 30 -5.40 20.56 23.34
CA SER A 30 -4.09 19.91 23.30
C SER A 30 -4.03 18.69 22.38
N PHE A 31 -5.18 18.13 21.96
CA PHE A 31 -5.23 17.00 21.01
C PHE A 31 -5.11 17.41 19.53
N VAL A 32 -5.08 18.71 19.23
CA VAL A 32 -4.89 19.20 17.85
C VAL A 32 -3.40 19.47 17.54
N LEU A 33 -2.50 19.24 18.50
CA LEU A 33 -1.08 19.46 18.33
C LEU A 33 -0.39 18.20 17.80
N CYS A 34 0.00 18.28 16.52
CA CYS A 34 1.03 17.49 15.83
C CYS A 34 0.62 16.12 15.26
N SER A 35 -0.31 16.11 14.30
CA SER A 35 0.03 15.46 13.05
C SER A 35 0.65 16.55 12.17
N GLN A 36 1.97 16.52 11.94
CA GLN A 36 2.53 17.26 10.81
C GLN A 36 2.06 16.50 9.57
N ASP A 37 0.83 16.77 9.14
CA ASP A 37 0.32 16.21 7.91
C ASP A 37 1.17 16.79 6.79
N PHE A 38 1.92 15.91 6.11
CA PHE A 38 2.47 16.29 4.82
C PHE A 38 1.28 16.60 3.91
N ASP A 39 1.35 17.74 3.26
CA ASP A 39 0.40 18.11 2.21
C ASP A 39 1.19 18.45 0.94
N GLY A 40 0.68 17.95 -0.18
CA GLY A 40 1.27 18.13 -1.50
C GLY A 40 1.89 16.88 -2.11
N ASN A 41 2.47 17.10 -3.29
CA ASN A 41 3.05 16.07 -4.14
C ASN A 41 4.57 16.16 -4.07
N TYR A 42 5.24 15.07 -3.70
CA TYR A 42 6.69 14.95 -3.73
C TYR A 42 7.06 14.00 -4.86
N LYS A 43 7.97 14.41 -5.75
CA LYS A 43 8.28 13.63 -6.95
C LYS A 43 9.75 13.69 -7.31
N ASP A 44 10.24 12.60 -7.90
CA ASP A 44 11.49 12.55 -8.68
C ASP A 44 11.28 11.62 -9.88
N LYS A 45 11.35 12.19 -11.08
CA LYS A 45 11.07 11.51 -12.35
C LYS A 45 9.70 10.83 -12.34
N THR A 46 9.71 9.54 -12.00
CA THR A 46 8.54 8.66 -12.01
C THR A 46 8.12 8.24 -10.60
N ASP A 47 9.00 8.43 -9.61
CA ASP A 47 8.71 8.13 -8.22
C ASP A 47 7.95 9.30 -7.59
N SER A 48 6.93 9.01 -6.78
CA SER A 48 6.10 10.02 -6.13
C SER A 48 5.52 9.56 -4.80
N LEU A 49 5.34 10.53 -3.90
CA LEU A 49 4.48 10.46 -2.72
C LEU A 49 3.49 11.63 -2.78
N THR A 50 2.21 11.33 -2.92
CA THR A 50 1.14 12.31 -2.98
C THR A 50 0.30 12.22 -1.73
N PHE A 51 0.33 13.26 -0.90
CA PHE A 51 -0.46 13.34 0.31
C PHE A 51 -1.70 14.19 0.07
N SER A 52 -2.87 13.69 0.45
CA SER A 52 -4.14 14.42 0.36
C SER A 52 -5.18 13.80 1.28
N ASN A 53 -5.92 14.64 2.04
CA ASN A 53 -7.05 14.21 2.87
C ASN A 53 -6.72 13.04 3.83
N GLY A 54 -5.55 13.08 4.49
CA GLY A 54 -5.10 12.02 5.40
C GLY A 54 -4.72 10.71 4.73
N LYS A 55 -4.66 10.68 3.40
CA LYS A 55 -4.16 9.55 2.61
C LYS A 55 -2.85 9.90 1.93
N VAL A 56 -2.09 8.86 1.62
CA VAL A 56 -0.93 8.93 0.73
C VAL A 56 -1.09 7.94 -0.40
N ILE A 57 -0.77 8.38 -1.62
CA ILE A 57 -0.58 7.53 -2.79
C ILE A 57 0.91 7.51 -3.07
N PHE A 58 1.49 6.32 -3.15
CA PHE A 58 2.89 6.15 -3.50
C PHE A 58 3.05 5.44 -4.84
N ASN A 59 4.06 5.88 -5.59
CA ASN A 59 4.60 5.18 -6.74
C ASN A 59 6.10 5.21 -6.57
N VAL A 60 6.73 4.09 -6.24
CA VAL A 60 8.16 4.07 -5.93
C VAL A 60 8.80 2.91 -6.64
N SER A 61 9.79 3.21 -7.47
CA SER A 61 10.64 2.18 -8.05
C SER A 61 11.44 1.49 -6.94
N GLY A 62 11.56 0.17 -7.04
CA GLY A 62 12.27 -0.67 -6.08
C GLY A 62 13.71 -0.22 -5.91
N PHE A 63 14.24 -0.46 -4.71
CA PHE A 63 15.55 0.02 -4.28
C PHE A 63 16.70 -0.96 -4.61
N GLY A 64 16.52 -1.83 -5.62
CA GLY A 64 17.45 -2.89 -6.02
C GLY A 64 17.72 -2.96 -7.53
N ALA A 65 18.49 -3.97 -7.98
CA ALA A 65 18.94 -4.12 -9.37
C ALA A 65 17.82 -4.47 -10.39
N LEU A 66 16.65 -4.86 -9.90
CA LEU A 66 15.48 -5.15 -10.72
C LEU A 66 14.53 -3.96 -10.63
N PHE A 67 14.36 -3.26 -11.77
CA PHE A 67 13.50 -2.09 -11.91
C PHE A 67 12.01 -2.51 -11.88
N THR A 68 11.53 -2.94 -10.72
CA THR A 68 10.09 -3.08 -10.47
C THR A 68 9.58 -1.82 -9.81
N ARG A 69 8.31 -1.46 -10.06
CA ARG A 69 7.66 -0.33 -9.41
C ARG A 69 6.62 -0.87 -8.43
N MET A 70 6.46 -0.17 -7.32
CA MET A 70 5.49 -0.50 -6.30
C MET A 70 4.54 0.67 -6.19
N VAL A 71 3.24 0.38 -6.25
CA VAL A 71 2.18 1.38 -6.13
C VAL A 71 1.21 0.97 -5.04
N GLY A 72 0.64 1.95 -4.36
CA GLY A 72 -0.37 1.71 -3.36
C GLY A 72 -0.95 3.01 -2.83
N GLU A 73 -2.10 2.90 -2.17
CA GLU A 73 -2.76 4.03 -1.52
C GLU A 73 -3.28 3.62 -0.15
N GLY A 74 -3.28 4.55 0.79
CA GLY A 74 -3.73 4.23 2.14
C GLY A 74 -3.73 5.42 3.08
N GLY A 75 -4.30 5.21 4.26
CA GLY A 75 -4.09 6.13 5.39
C GLY A 75 -2.65 6.00 5.88
N TYR A 76 -2.10 7.08 6.42
CA TYR A 76 -0.72 7.08 6.90
C TYR A 76 -0.59 7.53 8.35
N GLU A 77 0.47 7.06 9.01
CA GLU A 77 0.92 7.56 10.29
C GLU A 77 2.42 7.87 10.22
N TYR A 78 2.81 8.97 10.86
CA TYR A 78 4.22 9.26 11.13
C TYR A 78 4.58 8.79 12.53
N PHE A 79 5.72 8.11 12.63
CA PHE A 79 6.27 7.68 13.88
C PHE A 79 7.78 7.95 13.86
N ASP A 80 8.20 9.05 14.50
CA ASP A 80 9.56 9.59 14.40
C ASP A 80 9.97 9.89 12.94
N ASP A 81 11.02 9.26 12.41
CA ASP A 81 11.47 9.39 11.03
C ASP A 81 10.91 8.30 10.09
N TYR A 82 9.84 7.62 10.51
CA TYR A 82 9.16 6.58 9.73
C TYR A 82 7.77 7.03 9.26
N LEU A 83 7.50 6.78 7.99
CA LEU A 83 6.17 6.90 7.39
C LEU A 83 5.61 5.48 7.22
N LEU A 84 4.50 5.20 7.88
CA LEU A 84 3.78 3.94 7.75
C LEU A 84 2.50 4.18 6.96
N VAL A 85 2.32 3.44 5.87
CA VAL A 85 1.15 3.54 4.99
C VAL A 85 0.34 2.27 5.14
N ASN A 86 -0.84 2.37 5.76
CA ASN A 86 -1.79 1.27 5.86
C ASN A 86 -2.60 1.23 4.57
N THR A 87 -2.19 0.38 3.63
CA THR A 87 -2.78 0.36 2.30
C THR A 87 -4.19 -0.21 2.30
N SER A 88 -5.04 0.41 1.50
CA SER A 88 -6.40 -0.02 1.21
C SER A 88 -6.52 -0.43 -0.25
N GLU A 89 -7.74 -0.56 -0.76
CA GLU A 89 -7.97 -0.75 -2.20
C GLU A 89 -7.30 0.37 -3.01
N TYR A 90 -6.52 -0.03 -4.01
CA TYR A 90 -5.85 0.84 -4.95
C TYR A 90 -6.79 1.26 -6.08
N SER A 91 -6.83 2.56 -6.33
CA SER A 91 -7.71 3.18 -7.33
C SER A 91 -7.16 3.16 -8.76
N GLY A 92 -5.89 2.79 -8.95
CA GLY A 92 -5.24 2.72 -10.27
C GLY A 92 -5.57 1.44 -11.06
N GLU A 93 -4.83 1.23 -12.13
CA GLU A 93 -4.97 0.03 -12.97
C GLU A 93 -4.58 -1.23 -12.20
N LYS A 94 -5.39 -2.29 -12.34
CA LYS A 94 -5.21 -3.60 -11.69
C LYS A 94 -5.30 -4.72 -12.71
N SER A 95 -4.66 -5.84 -12.40
CA SER A 95 -4.73 -7.05 -13.19
C SER A 95 -6.17 -7.58 -13.24
N THR A 96 -6.56 -8.12 -14.39
CA THR A 96 -7.90 -8.66 -14.62
C THR A 96 -7.85 -10.03 -15.30
N PHE A 97 -8.96 -10.75 -15.23
CA PHE A 97 -9.12 -12.01 -15.95
C PHE A 97 -10.50 -12.12 -16.59
N GLU A 98 -10.56 -12.91 -17.65
CA GLU A 98 -11.78 -13.22 -18.39
C GLU A 98 -11.83 -14.71 -18.71
N PRO A 99 -12.88 -15.45 -18.29
CA PRO A 99 -13.12 -16.81 -18.75
C PRO A 99 -13.53 -16.81 -20.23
N ILE A 100 -12.79 -17.54 -21.06
CA ILE A 100 -13.05 -17.67 -22.50
C ILE A 100 -13.40 -19.12 -22.86
N ASN A 101 -13.92 -19.32 -24.07
CA ASN A 101 -14.26 -20.66 -24.54
C ASN A 101 -13.01 -21.55 -24.59
N GLY A 102 -13.14 -22.74 -23.99
CA GLY A 102 -12.05 -23.71 -23.91
C GLY A 102 -11.60 -24.15 -25.30
N SER A 103 -10.32 -23.96 -25.60
CA SER A 103 -9.69 -24.39 -26.85
C SER A 103 -9.50 -25.91 -26.92
N LYS A 104 -9.46 -26.59 -25.77
CA LYS A 104 -9.27 -28.04 -25.64
C LYS A 104 -10.18 -28.63 -24.56
N LYS A 105 -10.68 -29.85 -24.79
CA LYS A 105 -11.62 -30.51 -23.87
C LYS A 105 -10.99 -30.87 -22.53
N ASP A 106 -9.73 -31.29 -22.51
CA ASP A 106 -9.05 -31.84 -21.32
C ASP A 106 -7.90 -30.96 -20.81
N THR A 107 -7.80 -29.72 -21.29
CA THR A 107 -6.73 -28.79 -20.93
C THR A 107 -7.32 -27.46 -20.52
N ILE A 108 -6.70 -26.82 -19.54
CA ILE A 108 -6.91 -25.41 -19.21
C ILE A 108 -5.77 -24.63 -19.85
N VAL A 109 -6.10 -23.67 -20.69
CA VAL A 109 -5.13 -22.73 -21.26
C VAL A 109 -5.28 -21.40 -20.57
N VAL A 110 -4.16 -20.85 -20.10
CA VAL A 110 -4.08 -19.48 -19.59
C VAL A 110 -3.27 -18.67 -20.58
N LYS A 111 -3.88 -17.63 -21.15
CA LYS A 111 -3.20 -16.64 -21.98
C LYS A 111 -2.98 -15.38 -21.15
N VAL A 112 -1.74 -14.99 -20.95
CA VAL A 112 -1.33 -13.81 -20.21
C VAL A 112 -0.85 -12.74 -21.20
N VAL A 113 -1.41 -11.55 -21.06
CA VAL A 113 -1.10 -10.38 -21.88
C VAL A 113 -0.96 -9.14 -20.99
N SER A 114 -0.36 -8.06 -21.49
CA SER A 114 -0.48 -6.74 -20.88
C SER A 114 -1.89 -6.17 -21.06
N LEU A 115 -2.19 -5.05 -20.39
CA LEU A 115 -3.44 -4.31 -20.61
C LEU A 115 -3.63 -3.92 -22.09
N ASP A 116 -2.53 -3.58 -22.78
CA ASP A 116 -2.49 -3.30 -24.22
C ASP A 116 -2.56 -4.54 -25.14
N ASN A 117 -2.82 -5.73 -24.59
CA ASN A 117 -2.94 -7.00 -25.31
C ASN A 117 -1.63 -7.61 -25.86
N TYR A 118 -0.45 -7.11 -25.46
CA TYR A 118 0.81 -7.73 -25.86
C TYR A 118 1.06 -9.02 -25.06
N PRO A 119 1.45 -10.15 -25.68
CA PRO A 119 1.74 -11.37 -24.95
C PRO A 119 2.88 -11.21 -23.94
N ILE A 120 2.69 -11.72 -22.73
CA ILE A 120 3.73 -11.72 -21.68
C ILE A 120 4.35 -13.10 -21.60
N GLN A 121 5.60 -13.22 -22.07
CA GLN A 121 6.43 -14.41 -21.89
C GLN A 121 7.06 -14.41 -20.49
N GLY A 122 7.19 -15.59 -19.89
CA GLY A 122 7.87 -15.74 -18.59
C GLY A 122 6.97 -15.57 -17.37
N ALA A 123 5.70 -15.23 -17.54
CA ALA A 123 4.74 -15.15 -16.44
C ALA A 123 4.51 -16.54 -15.82
N LEU A 124 4.55 -16.61 -14.49
CA LEU A 124 4.28 -17.82 -13.73
C LEU A 124 2.77 -17.96 -13.56
N THR A 125 2.26 -19.14 -13.88
CA THR A 125 0.86 -19.53 -13.70
C THR A 125 0.82 -20.72 -12.76
N GLU A 126 0.25 -20.52 -11.58
CA GLU A 126 0.12 -21.54 -10.54
C GLU A 126 -1.33 -22.00 -10.46
N PHE A 127 -1.53 -23.31 -10.60
CA PHE A 127 -2.82 -23.97 -10.44
C PHE A 127 -2.95 -24.42 -9.00
N LEU A 128 -3.95 -23.90 -8.30
CA LEU A 128 -4.10 -24.05 -6.86
C LEU A 128 -5.36 -24.86 -6.52
N SER A 129 -5.28 -25.56 -5.40
CA SER A 129 -6.45 -26.17 -4.75
C SER A 129 -7.34 -25.13 -4.04
N ALA A 130 -8.49 -25.56 -3.52
CA ALA A 130 -9.40 -24.70 -2.74
C ALA A 130 -8.71 -24.07 -1.51
N SER A 131 -7.75 -24.76 -0.91
CA SER A 131 -6.98 -24.28 0.25
C SER A 131 -5.72 -23.51 -0.14
N ASN A 132 -5.66 -22.98 -1.37
CA ASN A 132 -4.51 -22.24 -1.94
C ASN A 132 -3.19 -23.04 -2.02
N LYS A 133 -3.19 -24.37 -1.81
CA LYS A 133 -2.00 -25.20 -2.04
C LYS A 133 -1.70 -25.29 -3.54
N VAL A 134 -0.46 -25.00 -3.92
CA VAL A 134 0.05 -25.16 -5.29
C VAL A 134 0.03 -26.63 -5.69
N ILE A 135 -0.72 -26.94 -6.76
CA ILE A 135 -0.76 -28.27 -7.39
C ILE A 135 0.31 -28.35 -8.48
N LYS A 136 0.41 -27.29 -9.29
CA LYS A 136 1.40 -27.18 -10.37
C LYS A 136 1.69 -25.72 -10.70
N GLY A 137 2.93 -25.41 -11.04
CA GLY A 137 3.34 -24.16 -11.67
C GLY A 137 3.81 -24.39 -13.11
N ASN A 138 3.47 -23.47 -14.00
CA ASN A 138 3.90 -23.42 -15.40
C ASN A 138 4.30 -21.99 -15.78
N ILE A 139 5.18 -21.85 -16.76
CA ILE A 139 5.61 -20.54 -17.27
C ILE A 139 5.00 -20.31 -18.67
N THR A 140 4.59 -19.08 -18.97
CA THR A 140 4.10 -18.72 -20.29
C THR A 140 5.19 -18.71 -21.35
N ASN A 141 4.87 -19.20 -22.54
CA ASN A 141 5.76 -19.16 -23.70
C ASN A 141 5.78 -17.78 -24.39
N ASP A 142 6.48 -17.69 -25.52
CA ASP A 142 6.56 -16.52 -26.41
C ASP A 142 5.20 -15.93 -26.85
N LYS A 143 4.14 -16.76 -26.86
CA LYS A 143 2.76 -16.35 -27.17
C LYS A 143 1.95 -15.99 -25.93
N GLY A 144 2.60 -15.88 -24.78
CA GLY A 144 1.97 -15.61 -23.49
C GLY A 144 1.07 -16.74 -23.00
N LYS A 145 1.28 -17.99 -23.44
CA LYS A 145 0.39 -19.11 -23.10
C LYS A 145 1.07 -20.10 -22.17
N SER A 146 0.33 -20.55 -21.16
CA SER A 146 0.63 -21.75 -20.39
C SER A 146 -0.55 -22.72 -20.46
N GLN A 147 -0.29 -24.01 -20.30
CA GLN A 147 -1.31 -25.06 -20.45
C GLN A 147 -1.15 -26.13 -19.38
N HIS A 148 -2.26 -26.61 -18.84
CA HIS A 148 -2.26 -27.70 -17.88
C HIS A 148 -3.43 -28.66 -18.11
N ILE A 149 -3.21 -29.95 -17.88
CA ILE A 149 -4.26 -30.97 -17.99
C ILE A 149 -5.30 -30.68 -16.90
N LYS A 150 -6.58 -30.80 -17.23
CA LYS A 150 -7.66 -30.59 -16.25
C LYS A 150 -7.52 -31.57 -15.09
N ASP A 151 -7.58 -31.03 -13.88
CA ASP A 151 -7.65 -31.79 -12.62
C ASP A 151 -8.77 -31.18 -11.77
N GLN A 152 -9.67 -32.02 -11.26
CA GLN A 152 -10.81 -31.62 -10.42
C GLN A 152 -10.37 -30.96 -9.10
N LYS A 153 -9.11 -31.15 -8.69
CA LYS A 153 -8.51 -30.50 -7.52
C LYS A 153 -8.20 -29.04 -7.78
N ILE A 154 -8.06 -28.62 -9.04
CA ILE A 154 -7.77 -27.23 -9.40
C ILE A 154 -9.02 -26.40 -9.23
N ARG A 155 -8.93 -25.40 -8.35
CA ARG A 155 -10.03 -24.48 -8.03
C ARG A 155 -9.67 -23.03 -8.27
N LYS A 156 -8.39 -22.68 -8.22
CA LYS A 156 -7.92 -21.31 -8.46
C LYS A 156 -6.70 -21.31 -9.37
N ILE A 157 -6.49 -20.18 -10.04
CA ILE A 157 -5.27 -19.88 -10.78
C ILE A 157 -4.69 -18.60 -10.20
N LYS A 158 -3.40 -18.63 -9.88
CA LYS A 158 -2.61 -17.45 -9.56
C LYS A 158 -1.68 -17.16 -10.73
N VAL A 159 -1.62 -15.91 -11.18
CA VAL A 159 -0.69 -15.47 -12.21
C VAL A 159 0.18 -14.38 -11.64
N THR A 160 1.49 -14.54 -11.78
CA THR A 160 2.49 -13.57 -11.32
C THR A 160 3.50 -13.30 -12.41
N ASN A 161 4.01 -12.07 -12.42
CA ASN A 161 5.17 -11.73 -13.21
C ASN A 161 5.92 -10.56 -12.58
N LEU A 162 7.24 -10.54 -12.70
CA LEU A 162 8.05 -9.48 -12.11
C LEU A 162 7.67 -8.12 -12.69
N GLY A 163 7.33 -7.16 -11.82
CA GLY A 163 6.97 -5.79 -12.22
C GLY A 163 5.51 -5.61 -12.64
N TYR A 164 4.67 -6.63 -12.43
CA TYR A 164 3.23 -6.58 -12.68
C TYR A 164 2.45 -6.83 -11.39
N ASP A 165 1.17 -6.46 -11.43
CA ASP A 165 0.20 -6.76 -10.38
C ASP A 165 -0.19 -8.24 -10.43
N ASP A 166 -0.07 -8.92 -9.29
CA ASP A 166 -0.42 -10.34 -9.17
C ASP A 166 -1.94 -10.53 -9.15
N ILE A 167 -2.45 -11.62 -9.74
CA ILE A 167 -3.88 -11.93 -9.68
C ILE A 167 -4.13 -13.38 -9.29
N ILE A 168 -5.12 -13.59 -8.42
CA ILE A 168 -5.67 -14.90 -8.09
C ILE A 168 -7.18 -14.91 -8.35
N PHE A 169 -7.67 -15.95 -9.02
CA PHE A 169 -9.08 -16.06 -9.36
C PHE A 169 -9.57 -17.51 -9.36
N ASP A 170 -10.88 -17.68 -9.19
CA ASP A 170 -11.54 -18.99 -9.21
C ASP A 170 -11.69 -19.53 -10.64
N VAL A 171 -11.49 -20.85 -10.78
CA VAL A 171 -11.59 -21.54 -12.06
C VAL A 171 -13.04 -21.88 -12.39
N VAL A 172 -13.52 -21.34 -13.52
CA VAL A 172 -14.75 -21.79 -14.17
C VAL A 172 -14.46 -23.07 -14.97
N GLN A 173 -15.10 -24.16 -14.59
CA GLN A 173 -14.89 -25.46 -15.22
C GLN A 173 -15.23 -25.42 -16.72
N GLY A 174 -14.39 -26.04 -17.55
CA GLY A 174 -14.58 -26.07 -19.01
C GLY A 174 -14.12 -24.82 -19.76
N LYS A 175 -13.64 -23.79 -19.06
CA LYS A 175 -13.14 -22.54 -19.67
C LYS A 175 -11.62 -22.51 -19.72
N ASP A 176 -11.13 -21.76 -20.70
CA ASP A 176 -9.78 -21.21 -20.72
C ASP A 176 -9.82 -19.79 -20.14
N PHE A 177 -8.66 -19.17 -19.93
CA PHE A 177 -8.59 -17.85 -19.30
C PHE A 177 -7.69 -16.90 -20.07
N LEU A 178 -8.20 -15.69 -20.29
CA LEU A 178 -7.40 -14.54 -20.69
C LEU A 178 -7.10 -13.72 -19.45
N VAL A 179 -5.83 -13.52 -19.13
CA VAL A 179 -5.36 -12.75 -18.00
C VAL A 179 -4.62 -11.52 -18.54
N ARG A 180 -5.00 -10.34 -18.03
CA ARG A 180 -4.38 -9.08 -18.39
C ARG A 180 -3.65 -8.57 -17.18
N LEU A 181 -2.33 -8.52 -17.25
CA LEU A 181 -1.52 -8.00 -16.15
C LEU A 181 -1.36 -6.49 -16.27
N ALA A 182 -1.68 -5.78 -15.20
CA ALA A 182 -1.36 -4.37 -15.05
C ALA A 182 0.11 -4.21 -14.64
N GLU A 183 0.76 -3.17 -15.15
CA GLU A 183 2.12 -2.84 -14.73
C GLU A 183 2.13 -2.34 -13.29
N ASN A 184 3.30 -2.47 -12.65
CA ASN A 184 3.57 -2.17 -11.25
C ASN A 184 3.03 -3.24 -10.30
N ASN A 185 3.80 -3.51 -9.25
CA ASN A 185 3.36 -4.32 -8.14
C ASN A 185 2.41 -3.49 -7.27
N VAL A 186 1.14 -3.85 -7.24
CA VAL A 186 0.10 -3.16 -6.46
C VAL A 186 0.08 -3.71 -5.04
N ILE A 187 0.19 -2.82 -4.06
CA ILE A 187 0.28 -3.17 -2.64
C ILE A 187 -1.01 -2.73 -1.92
N GLU A 188 -1.84 -3.69 -1.55
CA GLU A 188 -3.12 -3.47 -0.85
C GLU A 188 -3.20 -4.28 0.45
N ASN A 189 -3.96 -3.79 1.43
CA ASN A 189 -4.28 -4.49 2.69
C ASN A 189 -3.08 -4.89 3.55
N GLN A 190 -1.99 -4.12 3.48
CA GLN A 190 -0.79 -4.31 4.29
C GLN A 190 -0.17 -2.97 4.68
N THR A 191 0.75 -2.97 5.63
CA THR A 191 1.42 -1.74 6.07
C THR A 191 2.77 -1.61 5.37
N VAL A 192 2.95 -0.55 4.57
CA VAL A 192 4.24 -0.24 3.96
C VAL A 192 5.02 0.69 4.88
N ALA A 193 6.29 0.41 5.14
CA ALA A 193 7.14 1.26 5.96
C ALA A 193 8.23 1.94 5.12
N PHE A 194 8.27 3.26 5.19
CA PHE A 194 9.35 4.09 4.65
C PHE A 194 10.12 4.74 5.79
N LYS A 195 11.43 4.89 5.61
CA LYS A 195 12.20 5.90 6.33
C LYS A 195 12.12 7.20 5.53
N VAL A 196 11.78 8.30 6.20
CA VAL A 196 11.63 9.62 5.60
C VAL A 196 12.48 10.61 6.39
N LYS A 197 13.31 11.37 5.70
CA LYS A 197 14.11 12.44 6.29
C LYS A 197 13.88 13.73 5.51
N ASN A 198 13.57 14.80 6.21
CA ASN A 198 13.55 16.13 5.63
C ASN A 198 15.00 16.57 5.38
N GLU A 199 15.36 16.81 4.11
CA GLU A 199 16.67 17.36 3.76
C GLU A 199 16.63 18.89 3.78
N ASP A 200 15.51 19.47 3.34
CA ASP A 200 15.17 20.90 3.41
C ASP A 200 13.63 21.07 3.41
N GLU A 201 13.14 22.31 3.28
CA GLU A 201 11.70 22.62 3.30
C GLU A 201 10.91 22.01 2.13
N GLU A 202 11.57 21.72 1.00
CA GLU A 202 10.93 21.24 -0.22
C GLU A 202 11.36 19.82 -0.61
N THR A 203 12.38 19.28 0.04
CA THR A 203 13.02 18.03 -0.36
C THR A 203 12.99 17.03 0.78
N ILE A 204 12.41 15.87 0.51
CA ILE A 204 12.46 14.71 1.39
C ILE A 204 13.35 13.64 0.77
N SER A 205 14.10 12.93 1.61
CA SER A 205 14.72 11.68 1.22
C SER A 205 13.92 10.50 1.77
N ILE A 206 13.68 9.51 0.92
CA ILE A 206 12.90 8.32 1.26
C ILE A 206 13.67 7.05 1.00
N ILE A 207 13.46 6.06 1.85
CA ILE A 207 13.93 4.68 1.70
C ILE A 207 12.76 3.75 2.03
N LEU A 208 12.41 2.83 1.13
CA LEU A 208 11.49 1.74 1.45
C LEU A 208 12.19 0.74 2.37
N LEU A 209 11.59 0.49 3.53
CA LEU A 209 12.10 -0.48 4.51
C LEU A 209 11.50 -1.86 4.30
N THR A 210 10.19 -1.91 4.08
CA THR A 210 9.41 -3.13 3.77
C THR A 210 8.06 -2.73 3.18
N ASP A 211 7.50 -3.59 2.34
CA ASP A 211 6.15 -3.48 1.81
C ASP A 211 5.10 -4.16 2.69
N ASP A 212 5.50 -5.09 3.56
CA ASP A 212 4.65 -5.79 4.52
C ASP A 212 5.23 -5.66 5.95
N PHE A 213 4.88 -4.59 6.65
CA PHE A 213 5.37 -4.28 7.98
C PHE A 213 4.46 -4.87 9.05
N ASP A 214 5.00 -5.82 9.82
CA ASP A 214 4.40 -6.28 11.06
C ASP A 214 5.06 -5.56 12.26
N PRO A 215 4.31 -4.72 13.02
CA PRO A 215 4.86 -4.03 14.18
C PRO A 215 5.24 -4.98 15.32
N GLY A 216 4.65 -6.18 15.39
CA GLY A 216 4.84 -7.12 16.50
C GLY A 216 4.48 -6.49 17.86
N LYS A 217 5.28 -6.78 18.89
CA LYS A 217 5.07 -6.25 20.26
C LYS A 217 5.58 -4.83 20.47
N ASP A 218 6.61 -4.44 19.73
CA ASP A 218 7.32 -3.17 19.90
C ASP A 218 7.61 -2.59 18.51
N LYS A 219 6.73 -1.65 18.11
CA LYS A 219 6.76 -1.01 16.81
C LYS A 219 8.12 -0.35 16.52
N MET A 220 8.67 0.39 17.49
CA MET A 220 9.92 1.13 17.28
C MET A 220 11.10 0.19 17.05
N LYS A 221 11.22 -0.83 17.90
CA LYS A 221 12.31 -1.80 17.78
C LYS A 221 12.26 -2.57 16.46
N SER A 222 11.06 -2.86 15.95
CA SER A 222 10.86 -3.48 14.63
C SER A 222 11.33 -2.57 13.50
N LEU A 223 11.01 -1.27 13.55
CA LEU A 223 11.44 -0.27 12.56
C LEU A 223 12.96 -0.07 12.57
N GLU A 224 13.57 0.11 13.73
CA GLU A 224 15.03 0.26 13.85
C GLU A 224 15.79 -0.95 13.30
N LYS A 225 15.23 -2.16 13.47
CA LYS A 225 15.82 -3.39 12.92
C LYS A 225 15.79 -3.40 11.40
N LEU A 226 14.68 -2.94 10.81
CA LEU A 226 14.57 -2.80 9.35
C LEU A 226 15.52 -1.75 8.81
N ASP A 227 15.58 -0.58 9.44
CA ASP A 227 16.51 0.49 9.06
C ASP A 227 17.98 0.01 9.08
N LYS A 228 18.40 -0.62 10.18
CA LYS A 228 19.75 -1.23 10.29
C LYS A 228 20.02 -2.28 9.21
N LYS A 229 19.01 -3.05 8.79
CA LYS A 229 19.16 -4.04 7.72
C LYS A 229 19.35 -3.35 6.37
N VAL A 230 18.55 -2.35 6.07
CA VAL A 230 18.58 -1.61 4.80
C VAL A 230 19.86 -0.80 4.63
N GLN A 231 20.35 -0.18 5.71
CA GLN A 231 21.65 0.51 5.72
C GLN A 231 22.81 -0.43 5.38
N LYS A 232 22.81 -1.67 5.91
CA LYS A 232 23.84 -2.68 5.58
C LYS A 232 23.84 -3.10 4.12
N SER A 233 22.70 -3.03 3.44
CA SER A 233 22.58 -3.30 2.01
C SER A 233 22.95 -2.12 1.11
N ASN A 234 23.41 -0.98 1.67
CA ASN A 234 23.79 0.23 0.94
C ASN A 234 22.70 0.74 0.00
N VAL A 235 21.43 0.62 0.41
CA VAL A 235 20.31 1.16 -0.35
C VAL A 235 20.42 2.68 -0.37
N LEU A 236 20.38 3.26 -1.56
CA LEU A 236 20.42 4.71 -1.75
C LEU A 236 19.04 5.32 -1.51
N ALA A 237 19.00 6.37 -0.69
CA ALA A 237 17.80 7.17 -0.51
C ALA A 237 17.44 7.89 -1.81
N LYS A 238 16.15 7.91 -2.13
CA LYS A 238 15.61 8.70 -3.24
C LYS A 238 15.24 10.08 -2.71
N ARG A 239 15.64 11.13 -3.42
CA ARG A 239 15.33 12.51 -3.04
C ARG A 239 14.14 12.98 -3.86
N LEU A 240 13.00 13.20 -3.22
CA LEU A 240 11.79 13.69 -3.85
C LEU A 240 11.65 15.18 -3.55
N LYS A 241 11.35 15.97 -4.59
CA LYS A 241 11.10 17.41 -4.45
C LYS A 241 9.60 17.68 -4.49
N LYS A 242 9.14 18.62 -3.66
CA LYS A 242 7.77 19.11 -3.65
C LYS A 242 7.44 19.77 -5.00
N GLU A 243 6.41 19.27 -5.68
CA GLU A 243 5.84 19.91 -6.87
C GLU A 243 4.88 21.01 -6.44
N TYR A 244 5.17 22.25 -6.86
CA TYR A 244 4.22 23.35 -6.78
C TYR A 244 3.32 23.30 -8.02
N ILE A 245 2.01 23.15 -7.82
CA ILE A 245 1.05 23.41 -8.88
C ILE A 245 0.93 24.94 -8.96
N PRO A 246 1.39 25.61 -10.05
CA PRO A 246 1.20 27.04 -10.17
C PRO A 246 -0.30 27.32 -10.21
N PHE A 247 -0.76 28.15 -9.27
CA PHE A 247 -2.11 28.70 -9.29
C PHE A 247 -2.21 29.60 -10.53
N TYR A 248 -2.69 29.08 -11.65
CA TYR A 248 -3.19 29.93 -12.72
C TYR A 248 -4.48 30.55 -12.20
N GLY A 249 -4.34 31.73 -11.59
CA GLY A 249 -5.46 32.58 -11.21
C GLY A 249 -6.37 32.82 -12.40
N ARG A 250 -7.67 32.60 -12.18
CA ARG A 250 -8.71 33.10 -13.08
C ARG A 250 -8.87 34.61 -12.91
#